data_AF-A0A3N4IHA1-F1
#
_entry.id   AF-A0A3N4IHA1-F1
#
_cell.length_a   1.000
_cell.length_b   1.000
_cell.length_c   1.000
_cell.angle_alpha   90.00
_cell.angle_beta   90.00
_cell.angle_gamma   90.00
#
_symmetry.space_group_name_H-M   'P 1'
#
loop_
_entity.id
_entity.type
_entity.pdbx_description
1 polymer ?
#
loop_
_entity_poly.entity_id
_entity_poly.type
_entity_poly.pdbx_seq_one_letter_code
_entity_poly.pdbx_strand_id
1 'polypeptide(L)'
;MASSGSTTDERFPHELKITVPLPNAFYAETICNAMIVDKELTEYVQRNFSVDGSNLNIHYKAATARWLRVSVNGAFETLSVCLRAVEGLNVGVLDKLIDE
;
A
#
# COMPACT_ATOMS: atom_id res chain seq x y z
N MET A 1 -15.00 -31.38 15.86
CA MET A 1 -13.94 -31.40 14.84
C MET A 1 -14.11 -30.13 14.01
N ALA A 2 -13.25 -29.14 14.22
CA ALA A 2 -13.37 -27.82 13.62
C ALA A 2 -12.89 -27.85 12.16
N SER A 3 -13.79 -27.57 11.22
CA SER A 3 -13.44 -27.29 9.83
C SER A 3 -13.11 -25.81 9.71
N SER A 4 -11.84 -25.46 9.89
CA SER A 4 -11.28 -24.14 9.54
C SER A 4 -11.18 -24.05 8.02
N GLY A 5 -12.30 -23.76 7.36
CA GLY A 5 -12.33 -23.49 5.93
C GLY A 5 -11.74 -22.10 5.67
N SER A 6 -10.47 -22.04 5.28
CA SER A 6 -9.98 -20.90 4.51
C SER A 6 -10.74 -20.92 3.19
N THR A 7 -11.73 -20.05 3.03
CA THR A 7 -12.40 -19.81 1.76
C THR A 7 -11.39 -19.15 0.83
N THR A 8 -10.53 -19.98 0.22
CA THR A 8 -9.61 -19.55 -0.83
C THR A 8 -10.47 -19.13 -1.99
N ASP A 9 -10.37 -17.85 -2.37
CA ASP A 9 -11.06 -17.33 -3.56
C ASP A 9 -10.48 -18.06 -4.77
N GLU A 10 -11.26 -18.96 -5.39
CA GLU A 10 -10.79 -19.81 -6.50
C GLU A 10 -10.21 -18.98 -7.65
N ARG A 11 -10.65 -17.73 -7.81
CA ARG A 11 -10.15 -16.81 -8.83
C ARG A 11 -8.81 -16.17 -8.46
N PHE A 12 -8.51 -16.02 -7.18
CA PHE A 12 -7.31 -15.39 -6.68
C PHE A 12 -6.66 -16.22 -5.56
N PRO A 13 -6.08 -17.39 -5.89
CA PRO A 13 -5.56 -18.33 -4.88
C PRO A 13 -4.25 -17.85 -4.22
N HIS A 14 -3.59 -16.82 -4.76
CA HIS A 14 -2.34 -16.30 -4.22
C HIS A 14 -2.59 -14.98 -3.49
N GLU A 15 -2.18 -14.91 -2.22
CA GLU A 15 -2.33 -13.74 -1.35
C GLU A 15 -0.96 -13.28 -0.83
N LEU A 16 -0.78 -11.97 -0.69
CA LEU A 16 0.39 -11.38 -0.05
C LEU A 16 -0.01 -10.16 0.76
N LYS A 17 0.48 -10.07 1.99
CA LYS A 17 0.32 -8.92 2.86
C LYS A 17 1.68 -8.31 3.13
N ILE A 18 1.78 -7.02 2.90
CA ILE A 18 2.99 -6.24 3.11
C ILE A 18 2.65 -5.13 4.09
N THR A 19 3.46 -5.01 5.13
CA THR A 19 3.36 -3.93 6.11
C THR A 19 4.64 -3.11 6.04
N VAL A 20 4.48 -1.81 5.77
CA VAL A 20 5.59 -0.85 5.68
C VAL A 20 5.50 0.07 6.90
N PRO A 21 6.43 -0.04 7.86
CA PRO A 21 6.47 0.87 8.99
C PRO A 21 6.97 2.24 8.54
N LEU A 22 6.25 3.29 8.92
CA LEU A 22 6.60 4.68 8.63
C LEU A 22 6.84 5.45 9.94
N PRO A 23 7.54 6.61 9.88
CA PRO A 23 7.90 7.36 11.09
C PRO A 23 6.71 7.84 11.93
N ASN A 24 5.57 8.15 11.30
CA ASN A 24 4.35 8.60 11.97
C ASN A 24 3.10 8.27 11.14
N ALA A 25 1.92 8.41 11.76
CA ALA A 25 0.63 8.15 11.12
C ALA A 25 0.34 9.10 9.95
N PHE A 26 0.77 10.36 10.04
CA PHE A 26 0.58 11.35 8.99
C PHE A 26 1.23 10.91 7.67
N TYR A 27 2.46 10.38 7.72
CA TYR A 27 3.12 9.85 6.52
C TYR A 27 2.42 8.60 5.98
N ALA A 28 1.92 7.73 6.87
CA ALA A 28 1.19 6.53 6.45
C ALA A 28 -0.11 6.88 5.72
N GLU A 29 -0.90 7.80 6.27
CA GLU A 29 -2.12 8.31 5.63
C GLU A 29 -1.82 9.05 4.33
N THR A 30 -0.83 9.94 4.33
CA THR A 30 -0.44 10.72 3.14
C THR A 30 -0.03 9.81 1.99
N ILE A 31 0.85 8.83 2.26
CA ILE A 31 1.30 7.88 1.25
C ILE A 31 0.17 6.96 0.81
N CYS A 32 -0.68 6.49 1.74
CA CYS A 32 -1.85 5.67 1.39
C CYS A 32 -2.78 6.41 0.41
N ASN A 33 -3.10 7.67 0.71
CA ASN A 33 -3.95 8.50 -0.14
C ASN A 33 -3.32 8.79 -1.51
N ALA A 34 -1.99 8.92 -1.57
CA ALA A 34 -1.27 9.07 -2.83
C ALA A 34 -1.24 7.77 -3.64
N MET A 35 -1.20 6.60 -2.99
CA MET A 35 -1.13 5.31 -3.68
C MET A 35 -2.49 4.76 -4.10
N ILE A 36 -3.57 5.06 -3.38
CA ILE A 36 -4.90 4.49 -3.66
C ILE A 36 -5.50 4.97 -4.99
N VAL A 37 -5.05 6.12 -5.50
CA VAL A 37 -5.50 6.65 -6.80
C VAL A 37 -4.92 5.85 -7.97
N ASP A 38 -3.80 5.14 -7.76
CA ASP A 38 -3.20 4.25 -8.75
C ASP A 38 -3.98 2.93 -8.76
N LYS A 39 -4.83 2.78 -9.79
CA LYS A 39 -5.63 1.58 -9.97
C LYS A 39 -4.82 0.50 -10.66
N GLU A 40 -5.06 -0.73 -10.24
CA GLU A 40 -4.43 -1.87 -10.87
C GLU A 40 -4.85 -1.99 -12.34
N LEU A 41 -3.87 -2.18 -13.23
CA LEU A 41 -4.08 -2.18 -14.68
C LEU A 41 -4.74 -3.47 -15.20
N THR A 42 -4.88 -4.48 -14.34
CA THR A 42 -5.36 -5.81 -14.72
C THR A 42 -6.39 -6.35 -13.73
N GLU A 43 -7.39 -7.07 -14.27
CA GLU A 43 -8.40 -7.77 -13.47
C GLU A 43 -7.88 -9.04 -12.79
N TYR A 44 -6.65 -9.48 -13.10
CA TYR A 44 -6.03 -10.68 -12.52
C TYR A 44 -5.34 -10.42 -11.17
N VAL A 45 -5.36 -9.17 -10.69
CA VAL A 45 -4.83 -8.76 -9.40
C VAL A 45 -5.81 -7.82 -8.71
N GLN A 46 -6.01 -8.03 -7.40
CA GLN A 46 -6.68 -7.10 -6.51
C GLN A 46 -5.65 -6.55 -5.53
N ARG A 47 -5.64 -5.23 -5.34
CA ARG A 47 -4.73 -4.52 -4.44
C ARG A 47 -5.53 -3.56 -3.57
N ASN A 48 -5.41 -3.74 -2.26
CA ASN A 48 -6.06 -2.88 -1.27
C ASN A 48 -5.01 -2.27 -0.33
N PHE A 49 -5.21 -0.99 -0.02
CA PHE A 49 -4.38 -0.25 0.93
C PHE A 49 -5.17 0.01 2.22
N SER A 50 -4.49 0.01 3.35
CA SER A 50 -5.04 0.40 4.65
C SER A 50 -3.91 0.95 5.53
N VAL A 51 -4.29 1.73 6.53
CA VAL A 51 -3.34 2.31 7.50
C VAL A 51 -3.72 1.84 8.89
N ASP A 52 -2.72 1.45 9.68
CA ASP A 52 -2.87 1.10 11.09
C ASP A 52 -1.79 1.83 11.90
N GLY A 53 -2.17 2.93 12.54
CA GLY A 53 -1.22 3.84 13.19
C GLY A 53 -0.21 4.39 12.18
N SER A 54 1.07 4.08 12.39
CA SER A 54 2.16 4.47 11.47
C SER A 54 2.50 3.41 10.42
N ASN A 55 1.70 2.35 10.29
CA ASN A 55 1.96 1.27 9.35
C ASN A 55 1.08 1.40 8.11
N LEU A 56 1.69 1.39 6.93
CA LEU A 56 1.01 1.23 5.65
C LEU A 56 0.88 -0.26 5.33
N ASN A 57 -0.35 -0.75 5.22
CA ASN A 57 -0.66 -2.14 4.90
C ASN A 57 -1.15 -2.25 3.47
N ILE A 58 -0.52 -3.12 2.69
CA ILE A 58 -0.88 -3.42 1.31
C ILE A 58 -1.24 -4.90 1.22
N HIS A 59 -2.46 -5.19 0.77
CA HIS A 59 -2.99 -6.53 0.62
C HIS A 59 -3.25 -6.83 -0.85
N TYR A 60 -2.56 -7.85 -1.35
CA TYR A 60 -2.68 -8.34 -2.71
C TYR A 60 -3.38 -9.68 -2.75
N LYS A 61 -4.21 -9.87 -3.78
CA LYS A 61 -4.70 -11.17 -4.23
C LYS A 61 -4.50 -11.29 -5.73
N ALA A 62 -4.02 -12.43 -6.21
CA ALA A 62 -3.70 -12.60 -7.62
C ALA A 62 -4.06 -14.01 -8.13
N ALA A 63 -4.41 -14.08 -9.42
CA ALA A 63 -4.70 -15.34 -10.09
C ALA A 63 -3.45 -16.24 -10.22
N THR A 64 -2.26 -15.63 -10.34
CA THR A 64 -0.98 -16.35 -10.37
C THR A 64 0.11 -15.59 -9.60
N ALA A 65 1.11 -16.32 -9.10
CA ALA A 65 2.30 -15.70 -8.49
C ALA A 65 3.06 -14.76 -9.44
N ARG A 66 2.97 -14.99 -10.76
CA ARG A 66 3.55 -14.09 -11.77
C ARG A 66 2.89 -12.71 -11.72
N TRP A 67 1.56 -12.67 -11.68
CA TRP A 67 0.80 -11.42 -11.60
C TRP A 67 1.08 -10.68 -10.29
N LEU A 68 1.19 -11.42 -9.19
CA LEU A 68 1.58 -10.86 -7.90
C LEU A 68 2.94 -10.16 -7.97
N ARG A 69 3.97 -10.81 -8.55
CA ARG A 69 5.31 -10.22 -8.69
C ARG A 69 5.29 -8.93 -9.51
N VAL A 70 4.56 -8.93 -10.63
CA VAL A 70 4.49 -7.75 -11.53
C VAL A 70 3.82 -6.57 -10.81
N SER A 71 2.68 -6.83 -10.15
CA SER A 71 1.94 -5.80 -9.42
C SER A 71 2.73 -5.22 -8.24
N VAL A 72 3.37 -6.09 -7.44
CA VAL A 72 4.18 -5.68 -6.29
C VAL A 72 5.36 -4.82 -6.73
N ASN A 73 6.07 -5.20 -7.80
CA ASN A 73 7.19 -4.40 -8.30
C ASN A 73 6.76 -2.98 -8.68
N GLY A 74 5.68 -2.85 -9.46
CA GLY A 74 5.16 -1.53 -9.84
C GLY A 74 4.70 -0.69 -8.64
N ALA A 75 4.04 -1.31 -7.67
CA ALA A 75 3.62 -0.61 -6.45
C ALA A 75 4.81 -0.10 -5.62
N PHE A 76 5.92 -0.84 -5.57
CA PHE A 76 7.11 -0.44 -4.82
C PHE A 76 7.89 0.68 -5.52
N GLU A 77 7.86 0.73 -6.86
CA GLU A 77 8.37 1.86 -7.62
C GLU A 77 7.59 3.14 -7.26
N THR A 78 6.25 3.08 -7.27
CA THR A 78 5.40 4.20 -6.83
C THR A 78 5.63 4.57 -5.36
N LEU A 79 5.71 3.59 -4.46
CA LEU A 79 5.99 3.81 -3.05
C LEU A 79 7.34 4.51 -2.83
N SER A 80 8.38 4.11 -3.56
CA SER A 80 9.68 4.76 -3.50
C SER A 80 9.61 6.23 -3.92
N VAL A 81 8.76 6.57 -4.90
CA VAL A 81 8.56 7.96 -5.32
C VAL A 81 7.82 8.73 -4.23
N CYS A 82 6.76 8.18 -3.65
CA CYS A 82 6.02 8.80 -2.54
C CYS A 82 6.93 9.06 -1.33
N LEU A 83 7.78 8.09 -0.96
CA LEU A 83 8.72 8.25 0.15
C LEU A 83 9.73 9.37 -0.10
N ARG A 84 10.31 9.44 -1.30
CA ARG A 84 11.23 10.53 -1.68
C ARG A 84 10.53 11.88 -1.75
N ALA A 85 9.28 11.92 -2.20
CA ALA A 85 8.49 13.13 -2.22
C ALA A 85 8.22 13.62 -0.79
N VAL A 86 7.81 12.72 0.12
CA VAL A 86 7.62 13.04 1.54
C VAL A 86 8.93 13.53 2.15
N GLU A 87 10.05 12.87 1.90
CA GLU A 87 11.38 13.30 2.37
C GLU A 87 11.75 14.70 1.88
N GLY A 88 11.60 14.96 0.58
CA GLY A 88 11.93 16.26 -0.03
C GLY A 88 10.97 17.38 0.32
N LEU A 89 9.71 17.06 0.66
CA LEU A 89 8.68 18.02 1.07
C LEU A 89 8.59 18.21 2.59
N ASN A 90 9.32 17.43 3.39
CA ASN A 90 9.33 17.53 4.85
C ASN A 90 10.00 18.80 5.40
N VAL A 91 10.07 19.86 4.59
CA VAL A 91 10.63 21.16 4.94
C VAL A 91 9.56 22.00 5.65
N GLY A 92 9.19 21.64 6.88
CA GLY A 92 8.44 22.51 7.81
C GLY A 92 7.25 23.30 7.24
N VAL A 93 6.40 22.66 6.41
CA VAL A 93 5.43 23.37 5.56
C VAL A 93 4.32 24.08 6.36
N LEU A 94 4.05 23.68 7.60
CA LEU A 94 3.05 24.33 8.47
C LEU A 94 3.65 25.23 9.55
N ASP A 95 4.94 25.13 9.86
CA ASP A 95 5.58 26.01 10.85
C ASP A 95 5.62 27.48 10.39
N LYS A 96 5.50 27.74 9.08
CA LYS A 96 5.42 29.10 8.51
C LYS A 96 4.00 29.67 8.37
N LEU A 97 2.96 28.86 8.62
CA LEU A 97 1.56 29.31 8.49
C LEU A 97 0.92 29.66 9.85
N ILE A 98 1.70 29.59 10.94
CA ILE A 98 1.28 29.93 12.30
C ILE A 98 1.98 31.21 12.81
N ASP A 99 3.01 31.69 12.11
CA ASP A 99 3.68 32.96 12.41
C ASP A 99 3.05 34.19 11.69
N GLU A 100 1.91 34.01 11.00
CA GLU A 100 0.97 35.08 10.57
C GLU A 100 -0.30 35.05 11.45
#